data_AF-A0AAV2HKF0-F1
#
_entry.id   AF-A0AAV2HKF0-F1
#
_cell.length_a   1.000
_cell.length_b   1.000
_cell.length_c   1.000
_cell.angle_alpha   90.00
_cell.angle_beta   90.00
_cell.angle_gamma   90.00
#
_symmetry.space_group_name_H-M   'P 1'
#
loop_
_entity.id
_entity.type
_entity.pdbx_description
1 polymer ?
#
loop_
_entity_poly.entity_id
_entity_poly.type
_entity_poly.pdbx_seq_one_letter_code
_entity_poly.pdbx_strand_id
1 'polypeptide(L)'
;DFAVGPLSITAPRSVVIDFTTPFMEDGVGIITKKPDIGSDTMFRLFKAMQPMVWACLCASVIGISFVIYLVNHWSPYSQPNSCTTEAQQLRVFQCFWSALGSTLSQGSEFQPKSSSGRIVLGFWWVFTIILVSTYTANMAAVLTITIYDKPINSLAELASQSEIKPLVKVGSNLETLLQEAKDSIYRKIWHMKIESGLIVITNEQALELVRTRDTAFMTD
;
A
#
# COMPACT_ATOMS: atom_id res chain seq x y z
N ASP A 1 36.91 -19.95 37.32
CA ASP A 1 35.53 -19.46 37.19
C ASP A 1 35.24 -19.12 35.74
N PHE A 2 34.04 -19.43 35.26
CA PHE A 2 33.56 -19.09 33.91
C PHE A 2 32.21 -18.38 34.04
N ALA A 3 31.94 -17.40 33.19
CA ALA A 3 30.67 -16.68 33.16
C ALA A 3 29.83 -17.16 31.97
N VAL A 4 28.56 -17.48 32.22
CA VAL A 4 27.59 -17.87 31.18
C VAL A 4 26.48 -16.83 31.16
N GLY A 5 26.28 -16.19 30.03
CA GLY A 5 25.24 -15.18 29.83
C GLY A 5 25.27 -14.57 28.44
N PRO A 6 24.30 -13.68 28.12
CA PRO A 6 24.26 -12.97 26.85
C PRO A 6 25.34 -11.88 26.85
N LEU A 7 26.55 -12.26 26.42
CA LEU A 7 27.71 -11.37 26.37
C LEU A 7 28.23 -11.32 24.93
N SER A 8 28.01 -10.19 24.25
CA SER A 8 28.55 -10.02 22.90
C SER A 8 30.06 -9.79 22.94
N ILE A 9 30.74 -10.47 22.00
CA ILE A 9 32.19 -10.43 21.80
C ILE A 9 32.54 -9.08 21.17
N THR A 10 33.35 -8.26 21.85
CA THR A 10 33.81 -6.96 21.33
C THR A 10 35.32 -6.85 21.43
N ALA A 11 35.93 -6.05 20.55
CA ALA A 11 37.38 -5.81 20.55
C ALA A 11 37.94 -5.39 21.91
N PRO A 12 37.37 -4.40 22.64
CA PRO A 12 37.90 -4.02 23.95
C PRO A 12 37.74 -5.13 25.02
N ARG A 13 36.71 -5.98 24.93
CA ARG A 13 36.51 -7.09 25.87
C ARG A 13 37.47 -8.25 25.61
N SER A 14 37.75 -8.55 24.34
CA SER A 14 38.66 -9.64 23.96
C SER A 14 40.12 -9.42 24.39
N VAL A 15 40.49 -8.19 24.80
CA VAL A 15 41.83 -7.89 25.32
C VAL A 15 41.97 -8.29 26.80
N VAL A 16 40.86 -8.33 27.55
CA VAL A 16 40.86 -8.58 29.00
C VAL A 16 40.31 -9.96 29.38
N ILE A 17 39.52 -10.59 28.50
CA ILE A 17 38.94 -11.91 28.71
C ILE A 17 38.97 -12.74 27.41
N ASP A 18 39.10 -14.06 27.56
CA ASP A 18 39.02 -15.01 26.46
C ASP A 18 37.57 -15.47 26.22
N PHE A 19 37.18 -15.57 24.95
CA PHE A 19 35.86 -16.05 24.53
C PHE A 19 35.96 -17.42 23.84
N THR A 20 34.93 -18.25 23.99
CA THR A 20 34.74 -19.44 23.15
C THR A 20 34.22 -19.06 21.77
N THR A 21 34.10 -20.03 20.87
CA THR A 21 33.42 -19.82 19.59
C THR A 21 31.98 -19.36 19.82
N PRO A 22 31.48 -18.36 19.06
CA PRO A 22 30.11 -17.89 19.21
C PRO A 22 29.13 -19.04 18.95
N PHE A 23 28.13 -19.18 19.82
CA PHE A 23 27.07 -20.19 19.67
C PHE A 23 25.82 -19.63 18.98
N MET A 24 25.71 -18.29 18.91
CA MET A 24 24.60 -17.56 18.30
C MET A 24 25.15 -16.27 17.68
N GLU A 25 24.75 -15.99 16.45
CA GLU A 25 25.03 -14.73 15.75
C GLU A 25 23.78 -13.87 15.82
N ASP A 26 23.92 -12.63 16.29
CA ASP A 26 22.83 -11.66 16.37
C ASP A 26 23.24 -10.32 15.77
N GLY A 27 22.25 -9.53 15.37
CA GLY A 27 22.42 -8.23 14.75
C GLY A 27 21.67 -7.14 15.50
N VAL A 28 21.94 -5.88 15.14
CA VAL A 28 21.22 -4.75 15.74
C VAL A 28 19.85 -4.62 15.09
N GLY A 29 18.80 -4.84 15.88
CA GLY A 29 17.41 -4.59 15.52
C GLY A 29 16.96 -3.17 15.87
N ILE A 30 15.90 -2.72 15.19
CA ILE A 30 15.20 -1.47 15.51
C ILE A 30 13.74 -1.80 15.80
N ILE A 31 13.30 -1.43 17.00
CA ILE A 31 11.95 -1.64 17.49
C ILE A 31 11.21 -0.30 17.46
N THR A 32 10.10 -0.24 16.72
CA THR A 32 9.22 0.92 16.68
C THR A 32 7.81 0.56 17.12
N LYS A 33 7.02 1.59 17.44
CA LYS A 33 5.59 1.43 17.67
C LYS A 33 4.94 0.78 16.45
N LYS A 34 4.03 -0.16 16.67
CA LYS A 34 3.17 -0.68 15.61
C LYS A 34 2.34 0.50 15.07
N PRO A 35 2.39 0.79 13.76
CA PRO A 35 1.58 1.86 13.19
C PRO A 35 0.10 1.53 13.44
N ASP A 36 -0.66 2.54 13.87
CA ASP A 36 -2.11 2.41 13.91
C ASP A 36 -2.59 2.16 12.48
N ILE A 37 -3.51 1.22 12.31
CA ILE A 37 -4.10 0.91 11.00
C ILE A 37 -4.81 2.19 10.56
N GLY A 38 -4.17 2.95 9.66
CA GLY A 38 -4.63 4.26 9.23
C GLY A 38 -6.11 4.24 8.88
N SER A 39 -6.79 5.30 9.33
CA SER A 39 -8.21 5.63 9.16
C SER A 39 -8.66 5.85 7.71
N ASP A 40 -7.85 5.42 6.74
CA ASP A 40 -8.12 5.42 5.30
C ASP A 40 -9.26 4.46 4.89
N THR A 41 -10.13 4.10 5.83
CA THR A 41 -11.20 3.12 5.66
C THR A 41 -12.23 3.53 4.61
N MET A 42 -12.45 4.84 4.41
CA MET A 42 -13.53 5.33 3.54
C MET A 42 -13.33 4.97 2.06
N PHE A 43 -12.10 4.86 1.56
CA PHE A 43 -11.81 4.57 0.14
C PHE A 43 -10.97 3.30 -0.08
N ARG A 44 -10.89 2.39 0.92
CA ARG A 44 -10.19 1.10 0.76
C ARG A 44 -10.70 0.28 -0.42
N LEU A 45 -11.98 0.40 -0.70
CA LEU A 45 -12.64 -0.28 -1.81
C LEU A 45 -12.05 0.13 -3.17
N PHE A 46 -11.71 1.41 -3.36
CA PHE A 46 -11.10 1.90 -4.60
C PHE A 46 -9.62 1.52 -4.73
N LYS A 47 -8.92 1.29 -3.60
CA LYS A 47 -7.53 0.79 -3.59
C LYS A 47 -7.41 -0.64 -4.14
N ALA A 48 -8.52 -1.37 -4.28
CA ALA A 48 -8.54 -2.70 -4.87
C ALA A 48 -8.08 -2.71 -6.34
N MET A 49 -8.06 -1.58 -7.05
CA MET A 49 -7.61 -1.54 -8.44
C MET A 49 -6.82 -0.27 -8.73
N GLN A 50 -5.79 -0.37 -9.57
CA GLN A 50 -4.97 0.77 -9.93
C GLN A 50 -5.81 1.89 -10.59
N PRO A 51 -5.49 3.16 -10.33
CA PRO A 51 -6.23 4.30 -10.88
C PRO A 51 -6.23 4.33 -12.41
N MET A 52 -5.17 3.80 -13.04
CA MET A 52 -5.10 3.66 -14.49
C MET A 52 -6.21 2.75 -15.04
N VAL A 53 -6.52 1.65 -14.36
CA VAL A 53 -7.55 0.71 -14.82
C VAL A 53 -8.94 1.33 -14.69
N TRP A 54 -9.16 2.15 -13.65
CA TRP A 54 -10.38 2.96 -13.53
C TRP A 54 -10.54 3.94 -14.71
N ALA A 55 -9.47 4.62 -15.10
CA ALA A 55 -9.49 5.48 -16.28
C ALA A 55 -9.78 4.70 -17.58
N CYS A 56 -9.15 3.53 -17.75
CA CYS A 56 -9.43 2.63 -18.87
C CYS A 56 -10.88 2.12 -18.89
N LEU A 57 -11.47 1.85 -17.73
CA LEU A 57 -12.89 1.47 -17.61
C LEU A 57 -13.81 2.62 -18.04
N CYS A 58 -13.57 3.84 -17.56
CA CYS A 58 -14.34 5.01 -18.00
C CYS A 58 -14.22 5.21 -19.52
N ALA A 59 -13.01 5.08 -20.07
CA ALA A 59 -12.77 5.18 -21.51
C ALA A 59 -13.46 4.07 -22.29
N SER A 60 -13.48 2.82 -21.79
CA SER A 60 -14.12 1.70 -22.47
C SER A 60 -15.65 1.82 -22.50
N VAL A 61 -16.27 2.31 -21.41
CA VAL A 61 -17.72 2.61 -21.37
C VAL A 61 -18.10 3.68 -22.39
N ILE A 62 -17.29 4.74 -22.54
CA ILE A 62 -17.52 5.76 -23.57
C ILE A 62 -17.30 5.16 -24.97
N GLY A 63 -16.24 4.37 -25.16
CA GLY A 63 -15.91 3.72 -26.42
C GLY A 63 -17.03 2.79 -26.91
N ILE A 64 -17.55 1.90 -26.05
CA ILE A 64 -18.64 0.99 -26.43
C ILE A 64 -19.94 1.75 -26.72
N SER A 65 -20.22 2.81 -25.97
CA SER A 65 -21.39 3.68 -26.22
C SER A 65 -21.32 4.31 -27.60
N PHE A 66 -20.13 4.76 -28.00
CA PHE A 66 -19.88 5.31 -29.34
C PHE A 66 -20.02 4.24 -30.43
N VAL A 67 -19.49 3.03 -30.23
CA VAL A 67 -19.62 1.92 -31.18
C VAL A 67 -21.10 1.51 -31.35
N ILE A 68 -21.86 1.38 -30.26
CA ILE A 68 -23.30 1.07 -30.33
C ILE A 68 -24.07 2.19 -31.03
N TYR A 69 -23.74 3.45 -30.76
CA TYR A 69 -24.32 4.59 -31.47
C TYR A 69 -24.05 4.52 -32.99
N LEU A 70 -22.80 4.24 -33.38
CA LEU A 70 -22.39 4.15 -34.78
C LEU A 70 -23.12 3.01 -35.51
N VAL A 71 -23.21 1.84 -34.88
CA VAL A 71 -23.95 0.68 -35.40
C VAL A 71 -25.44 1.00 -35.54
N ASN A 72 -26.03 1.74 -34.59
CA ASN A 72 -27.44 2.14 -34.68
C ASN A 72 -27.68 3.25 -35.71
N HIS A 73 -26.71 4.15 -35.93
CA HIS A 73 -26.80 5.23 -36.90
C HIS A 73 -26.71 4.72 -38.35
N TRP A 74 -25.79 3.79 -38.61
CA TRP A 74 -25.61 3.21 -39.95
C TRP A 74 -26.53 2.02 -40.24
N SER A 75 -27.22 1.47 -39.23
CA SER A 75 -28.16 0.38 -39.44
C SER A 75 -29.52 0.91 -39.96
N PRO A 76 -29.92 0.56 -41.20
CA PRO A 76 -31.19 1.02 -41.79
C PRO A 76 -32.44 0.50 -41.06
N TYR A 77 -32.29 -0.53 -40.21
CA TYR A 77 -33.38 -1.12 -39.44
C TYR A 77 -33.81 -0.33 -38.19
N SER A 78 -33.10 0.74 -37.84
CA SER A 78 -33.32 1.49 -36.58
C SER A 78 -33.97 2.87 -36.74
N GLN A 79 -34.45 3.22 -37.94
CA GLN A 79 -35.18 4.47 -38.18
C GLN A 79 -36.70 4.28 -38.06
N PRO A 80 -37.35 4.73 -36.97
CA PRO A 80 -38.75 5.14 -37.07
C PRO A 80 -38.81 6.49 -37.82
N ASN A 81 -39.85 6.68 -38.64
CA ASN A 81 -40.08 7.80 -39.57
C ASN A 81 -40.12 9.23 -38.98
N SER A 82 -39.60 9.46 -37.76
CA SER A 82 -39.60 10.77 -37.08
C SER A 82 -38.17 11.31 -36.94
N CYS A 83 -37.72 12.02 -37.97
CA CYS A 83 -36.51 12.83 -37.97
C CYS A 83 -36.72 14.12 -37.14
N THR A 84 -36.67 14.03 -35.82
CA THR A 84 -36.50 15.22 -34.95
C THR A 84 -35.17 15.14 -34.21
N THR A 85 -34.43 16.26 -34.16
CA THR A 85 -33.10 16.37 -33.56
C THR A 85 -33.08 15.95 -32.07
N GLU A 86 -34.18 16.18 -31.36
CA GLU A 86 -34.36 15.77 -29.95
C GLU A 86 -34.37 14.24 -29.78
N ALA A 87 -35.00 13.50 -30.70
CA ALA A 87 -35.03 12.03 -30.67
C ALA A 87 -33.67 11.38 -30.93
N GLN A 88 -32.70 12.13 -31.48
CA GLN A 88 -31.33 11.68 -31.69
C GLN A 88 -30.42 11.95 -30.49
N GLN A 89 -30.59 13.09 -29.82
CA GLN A 89 -29.86 13.41 -28.57
C GLN A 89 -30.26 12.48 -27.42
N LEU A 90 -31.56 12.20 -27.25
CA LEU A 90 -32.06 11.20 -26.31
C LEU A 90 -31.50 9.79 -26.59
N ARG A 91 -31.23 9.44 -27.85
CA ARG A 91 -30.65 8.14 -28.24
C ARG A 91 -29.18 7.98 -27.84
N VAL A 92 -28.35 9.02 -27.92
CA VAL A 92 -26.95 8.96 -27.48
C VAL A 92 -26.87 8.75 -25.97
N PHE A 93 -27.66 9.52 -25.21
CA PHE A 93 -27.74 9.36 -23.76
C PHE A 93 -28.26 7.97 -23.35
N GLN A 94 -29.27 7.45 -24.06
CA GLN A 94 -29.77 6.09 -23.82
C GLN A 94 -28.74 5.00 -24.14
N CYS A 95 -27.92 5.17 -25.18
CA CYS A 95 -26.82 4.24 -25.48
C CYS A 95 -25.75 4.27 -24.37
N PHE A 96 -25.38 5.46 -23.90
CA PHE A 96 -24.46 5.62 -22.78
C PHE A 96 -25.02 5.02 -21.49
N TRP A 97 -26.28 5.31 -21.16
CA TRP A 97 -26.96 4.78 -20.00
C TRP A 97 -27.10 3.25 -20.06
N SER A 98 -27.31 2.68 -21.26
CA SER A 98 -27.36 1.24 -21.48
C SER A 98 -25.98 0.58 -21.29
N ALA A 99 -24.91 1.20 -21.81
CA ALA A 99 -23.54 0.75 -21.57
C ALA A 99 -23.15 0.83 -20.09
N LEU A 100 -23.55 1.89 -19.40
CA LEU A 100 -23.31 2.06 -17.97
C LEU A 100 -24.11 1.05 -17.13
N GLY A 101 -25.41 0.88 -17.42
CA GLY A 101 -26.30 -0.05 -16.73
C GLY A 101 -25.91 -1.52 -16.92
N SER A 102 -25.40 -1.87 -18.11
CA SER A 102 -24.80 -3.19 -18.34
C SER A 102 -23.51 -3.40 -17.55
N THR A 103 -22.63 -2.38 -17.48
CA THR A 103 -21.39 -2.42 -16.66
C THR A 103 -21.69 -2.67 -15.18
N LEU A 104 -22.72 -1.99 -14.66
CA LEU A 104 -23.17 -2.09 -13.28
C LEU A 104 -24.02 -3.35 -13.01
N SER A 105 -24.20 -4.23 -13.99
CA SER A 105 -25.06 -5.42 -13.91
C SER A 105 -26.53 -5.12 -13.54
N GLN A 106 -27.01 -3.90 -13.77
CA GLN A 106 -28.40 -3.49 -13.50
C GLN A 106 -29.33 -3.78 -14.69
N GLY A 107 -28.76 -4.04 -15.87
CA GLY A 107 -29.52 -4.19 -17.11
C GLY A 107 -29.96 -2.84 -17.68
N SER A 108 -30.51 -2.87 -18.89
CA SER A 108 -31.07 -1.69 -19.55
C SER A 108 -32.30 -2.10 -20.34
N GLU A 109 -33.34 -1.28 -20.30
CA GLU A 109 -34.56 -1.48 -21.11
C GLU A 109 -34.31 -1.24 -22.60
N PHE A 110 -33.20 -0.58 -22.95
CA PHE A 110 -32.83 -0.29 -24.34
C PHE A 110 -31.99 -1.42 -24.94
N GLN A 111 -32.61 -2.21 -25.83
CA GLN A 111 -31.95 -3.27 -26.59
C GLN A 111 -31.84 -2.87 -28.08
N PRO A 112 -30.65 -2.94 -28.71
CA PRO A 112 -30.53 -2.72 -30.15
C PRO A 112 -31.35 -3.76 -30.93
N LYS A 113 -32.15 -3.27 -31.90
CA LYS A 113 -32.97 -4.11 -32.77
C LYS A 113 -32.14 -4.83 -33.84
N SER A 114 -30.98 -4.28 -34.20
CA SER A 114 -30.07 -4.86 -35.20
C SER A 114 -29.27 -6.04 -34.64
N SER A 115 -29.12 -7.11 -35.43
CA SER A 115 -28.32 -8.30 -35.09
C SER A 115 -26.85 -7.95 -34.82
N SER A 116 -26.28 -6.98 -35.54
CA SER A 116 -24.89 -6.54 -35.31
C SER A 116 -24.71 -5.84 -33.97
N GLY A 117 -25.68 -5.02 -33.55
CA GLY A 117 -25.69 -4.38 -32.23
C GLY A 117 -25.81 -5.38 -31.09
N ARG A 118 -26.54 -6.48 -31.29
CA ARG A 118 -26.64 -7.57 -30.29
C ARG A 118 -25.34 -8.35 -30.11
N ILE A 119 -24.57 -8.58 -31.19
CA ILE A 119 -23.26 -9.23 -31.11
C ILE A 119 -22.29 -8.36 -30.31
N VAL A 120 -22.23 -7.05 -30.61
CA VAL A 120 -21.40 -6.08 -29.87
C VAL A 120 -21.77 -6.04 -28.39
N LEU A 121 -23.07 -6.01 -28.07
CA LEU A 121 -23.56 -6.05 -26.70
C LEU A 121 -23.20 -7.36 -25.98
N GLY A 122 -23.24 -8.50 -26.69
CA GLY A 122 -22.83 -9.80 -26.16
C GLY A 122 -21.35 -9.82 -25.77
N PHE A 123 -20.46 -9.30 -26.61
CA PHE A 123 -19.04 -9.14 -26.26
C PHE A 123 -18.84 -8.21 -25.07
N TRP A 124 -19.59 -7.11 -25.00
CA TRP A 124 -19.55 -6.19 -23.87
C TRP A 124 -20.00 -6.83 -22.56
N TRP A 125 -21.02 -7.68 -22.59
CA TRP A 125 -21.47 -8.42 -21.41
C TRP A 125 -20.41 -9.39 -20.91
N VAL A 126 -19.78 -10.16 -21.80
CA VAL A 126 -18.68 -11.07 -21.41
C VAL A 126 -17.53 -10.28 -20.78
N PHE A 127 -17.13 -9.17 -21.38
CA PHE A 127 -16.11 -8.28 -20.83
C PHE A 127 -16.48 -7.78 -19.42
N THR A 128 -17.71 -7.30 -19.24
CA THR A 128 -18.20 -6.78 -17.96
C THR A 128 -18.18 -7.85 -16.87
N ILE A 129 -18.64 -9.08 -17.17
CA ILE A 129 -18.66 -10.18 -16.21
C ILE A 129 -17.24 -10.50 -15.73
N ILE A 130 -16.28 -10.57 -16.65
CA ILE A 130 -14.86 -10.81 -16.32
C ILE A 130 -14.31 -9.68 -15.44
N LEU A 131 -14.65 -8.43 -15.77
CA LEU A 131 -14.19 -7.25 -15.03
C LEU A 131 -14.74 -7.23 -13.60
N VAL A 132 -16.06 -7.42 -13.42
CA VAL A 132 -16.70 -7.46 -12.09
C VAL A 132 -16.18 -8.63 -11.26
N SER A 133 -15.99 -9.80 -11.87
CA SER A 133 -15.42 -10.97 -11.21
C SER A 133 -14.00 -10.70 -10.70
N THR A 134 -13.14 -10.12 -11.56
CA THR A 134 -11.75 -9.78 -11.20
C THR A 134 -11.71 -8.72 -10.11
N TYR A 135 -12.55 -7.69 -10.20
CA TYR A 135 -12.67 -6.66 -9.18
C TYR A 135 -13.10 -7.23 -7.82
N THR A 136 -14.11 -8.10 -7.81
CA THR A 136 -14.61 -8.75 -6.60
C THR A 136 -13.53 -9.62 -5.95
N ALA A 137 -12.77 -10.37 -6.77
CA ALA A 137 -11.65 -11.18 -6.28
C ALA A 137 -10.54 -10.32 -5.67
N ASN A 138 -10.14 -9.23 -6.33
CA ASN A 138 -9.07 -8.38 -5.84
C ASN A 138 -9.50 -7.56 -4.61
N MET A 139 -10.76 -7.11 -4.57
CA MET A 139 -11.34 -6.49 -3.38
C MET A 139 -11.29 -7.44 -2.18
N ALA A 140 -11.68 -8.70 -2.35
CA ALA A 140 -11.61 -9.70 -1.28
C ALA A 140 -10.17 -9.92 -0.79
N ALA A 141 -9.19 -9.97 -1.69
CA ALA A 141 -7.78 -10.07 -1.34
C ALA A 141 -7.26 -8.84 -0.57
N VAL A 142 -7.67 -7.64 -0.94
CA VAL A 142 -7.29 -6.41 -0.21
C VAL A 142 -7.95 -6.34 1.18
N LEU A 143 -9.14 -6.92 1.34
CA LEU A 143 -9.81 -6.94 2.64
C LEU A 143 -9.14 -7.91 3.64
N THR A 144 -8.53 -8.99 3.16
CA THR A 144 -7.83 -9.94 4.03
C THR A 144 -6.44 -9.46 4.44
N ILE A 145 -5.82 -8.58 3.65
CA ILE A 145 -4.47 -8.07 3.94
C ILE A 145 -4.58 -6.74 4.71
N THR A 146 -4.16 -6.77 5.97
CA THR A 146 -3.87 -5.54 6.70
C THR A 146 -2.48 -5.05 6.33
N ILE A 147 -2.40 -4.08 5.43
CA ILE A 147 -1.14 -3.42 5.08
C ILE A 147 -0.76 -2.51 6.26
N TYR A 148 0.36 -2.81 6.91
CA TYR A 148 0.99 -1.92 7.88
C TYR A 148 2.03 -1.10 7.12
N ASP A 149 1.86 0.22 7.10
CA ASP A 149 2.91 1.08 6.57
C ASP A 149 3.98 1.23 7.65
N LYS A 150 5.14 0.61 7.45
CA LYS A 150 6.21 0.66 8.43
C LYS A 150 6.79 2.09 8.42
N PRO A 151 6.86 2.77 9.56
CA PRO A 151 7.38 4.14 9.60
C PRO A 151 8.87 4.22 9.25
N ILE A 152 9.62 3.12 9.43
CA ILE A 152 11.01 2.97 8.99
C ILE A 152 11.29 1.55 8.53
N ASN A 153 12.05 1.43 7.45
CA ASN A 153 12.52 0.15 6.92
C ASN A 153 14.04 -0.01 7.05
N SER A 154 14.78 1.08 7.28
CA SER A 154 16.24 1.02 7.38
C SER A 154 16.82 2.02 8.40
N LEU A 155 18.03 1.74 8.86
CA LEU A 155 18.79 2.66 9.71
C LEU A 155 19.10 3.98 8.98
N ALA A 156 19.34 3.93 7.67
CA ALA A 156 19.58 5.10 6.84
C ALA A 156 18.34 6.02 6.79
N GLU A 157 17.15 5.43 6.70
CA GLU A 157 15.88 6.15 6.73
C GLU A 157 15.65 6.79 8.11
N LEU A 158 15.90 6.06 9.20
CA LEU A 158 15.89 6.61 10.56
C LEU A 158 16.88 7.78 10.71
N ALA A 159 18.08 7.67 10.13
CA ALA A 159 19.07 8.75 10.14
C ALA A 159 18.70 9.92 9.22
N SER A 160 17.83 9.74 8.24
CA SER A 160 17.43 10.80 7.31
C SER A 160 16.36 11.71 7.91
N GLN A 161 15.45 11.15 8.70
CA GLN A 161 14.35 11.86 9.34
C GLN A 161 14.73 12.39 10.73
N SER A 162 13.99 13.39 11.22
CA SER A 162 14.13 13.95 12.57
C SER A 162 12.90 13.74 13.45
N GLU A 163 11.86 13.08 12.93
CA GLU A 163 10.59 12.88 13.63
C GLU A 163 10.71 11.77 14.68
N ILE A 164 11.26 10.62 14.28
CA ILE A 164 11.44 9.45 15.16
C ILE A 164 12.80 9.51 15.82
N LYS A 165 12.82 9.62 17.16
CA LYS A 165 14.08 9.72 17.91
C LYS A 165 14.66 8.33 18.24
N PRO A 166 15.96 8.09 18.00
CA PRO A 166 16.60 6.83 18.36
C PRO A 166 16.82 6.72 19.87
N LEU A 167 16.51 5.55 20.42
CA LEU A 167 16.75 5.18 21.82
C LEU A 167 17.77 4.04 21.86
N VAL A 168 18.78 4.17 22.72
CA VAL A 168 19.81 3.16 22.93
C VAL A 168 20.06 3.06 24.43
N LYS A 169 20.12 1.83 24.95
CA LYS A 169 20.39 1.58 26.37
C LYS A 169 21.80 2.02 26.74
N VAL A 170 21.92 2.68 27.90
CA VAL A 170 23.21 3.12 28.45
C VAL A 170 24.06 1.91 28.86
N GLY A 171 25.35 1.94 28.53
CA GLY A 171 26.31 0.87 28.81
C GLY A 171 26.14 -0.38 27.94
N SER A 172 25.29 -0.30 26.90
CA SER A 172 25.17 -1.37 25.90
C SER A 172 26.35 -1.36 24.93
N ASN A 173 26.62 -2.52 24.33
CA ASN A 173 27.64 -2.63 23.27
C ASN A 173 27.31 -1.71 22.08
N LEU A 174 26.01 -1.51 21.81
CA LEU A 174 25.53 -0.61 20.76
C LEU A 174 25.89 0.85 21.04
N GLU A 175 25.83 1.29 22.29
CA GLU A 175 26.26 2.64 22.66
C GLU A 175 27.76 2.86 22.37
N THR A 176 28.61 1.92 22.76
CA THR A 176 30.05 1.99 22.45
C THR A 176 30.30 1.96 20.94
N LEU A 177 29.56 1.11 20.21
CA LEU A 177 29.65 1.03 18.75
C LEU A 177 29.29 2.38 18.10
N LEU A 178 28.22 3.04 18.55
CA LEU A 178 27.80 4.34 18.02
C LEU A 178 28.79 5.46 18.33
N GLN A 179 29.47 5.40 19.48
CA GLN A 179 30.51 6.36 19.85
C GLN A 179 31.78 6.21 19.00
N GLU A 180 32.17 4.98 18.70
CA GLU A 180 33.40 4.67 17.96
C GLU A 180 33.19 4.58 16.43
N ALA A 181 31.92 4.58 15.98
CA ALA A 181 31.60 4.40 14.58
C ALA A 181 32.18 5.49 13.68
N LYS A 182 32.87 5.05 12.61
CA LYS A 182 33.41 5.94 11.57
C LYS A 182 32.40 6.25 10.45
N ASP A 183 31.38 5.40 10.30
CA ASP A 183 30.35 5.60 9.30
C ASP A 183 29.52 6.85 9.61
N SER A 184 29.22 7.61 8.56
CA SER A 184 28.35 8.77 8.57
C SER A 184 26.96 8.49 9.17
N ILE A 185 26.37 7.32 8.89
CA ILE A 185 25.00 6.99 9.33
C ILE A 185 24.97 6.80 10.85
N TYR A 186 25.83 5.93 11.38
CA TYR A 186 25.92 5.66 12.81
C TYR A 186 26.29 6.92 13.61
N ARG A 187 27.21 7.75 13.09
CA ARG A 187 27.55 9.02 13.72
C ARG A 187 26.37 9.98 13.77
N LYS A 188 25.57 10.04 12.71
CA LYS A 188 24.35 10.87 12.69
C LYS A 188 23.33 10.40 13.73
N ILE A 189 23.12 9.09 13.85
CA ILE A 189 22.26 8.49 14.89
C ILE A 189 22.78 8.81 16.30
N TRP A 190 24.10 8.75 16.52
CA TRP A 190 24.71 9.15 17.78
C TRP A 190 24.43 10.62 18.13
N HIS A 191 24.58 11.52 17.16
CA HIS A 191 24.24 12.93 17.35
C HIS A 191 22.75 13.12 17.65
N MET A 192 21.84 12.44 16.94
CA MET A 192 20.40 12.48 17.22
C MET A 192 20.06 11.97 18.62
N LYS A 193 20.73 10.89 19.09
CA LYS A 193 20.58 10.39 20.45
C LYS A 193 20.96 11.47 21.47
N ILE A 194 22.11 12.12 21.29
CA ILE A 194 22.57 13.19 22.19
C ILE A 194 21.58 14.36 22.19
N GLU A 195 21.12 14.80 21.02
CA GLU A 195 20.13 15.89 20.88
C GLU A 195 18.78 15.54 21.54
N SER A 196 18.39 14.27 21.52
CA SER A 196 17.14 13.83 22.16
C SER A 196 17.17 13.96 23.68
N GLY A 197 18.35 13.83 24.31
CA GLY A 197 18.53 13.82 25.77
C GLY A 197 17.84 12.66 26.50
N LEU A 198 17.32 11.67 25.79
CA LEU A 198 16.59 10.54 26.38
C LEU A 198 17.57 9.48 26.90
N ILE A 199 17.54 9.24 28.20
CA ILE A 199 18.40 8.27 28.87
C ILE A 199 17.56 7.04 29.21
N VAL A 200 18.02 5.87 28.75
CA VAL A 200 17.34 4.58 28.94
C VAL A 200 18.28 3.63 29.65
N ILE A 201 17.88 3.15 30.82
CA ILE A 201 18.71 2.27 31.67
C ILE A 201 18.27 0.81 31.53
N THR A 202 16.96 0.56 31.45
CA THR A 202 16.38 -0.79 31.33
C THR A 202 15.64 -0.97 30.01
N ASN A 203 15.60 -2.22 29.53
CA ASN A 203 14.89 -2.56 28.29
C ASN A 203 13.38 -2.31 28.43
N GLU A 204 12.81 -2.55 29.62
CA GLU A 204 11.39 -2.32 29.90
C GLU A 204 11.02 -0.84 29.77
N GLN A 205 11.85 0.06 30.33
CA GLN A 205 11.68 1.50 30.19
C GLN A 205 11.76 1.93 28.72
N ALA A 206 12.67 1.33 27.95
CA ALA A 206 12.80 1.58 26.51
C ALA A 206 11.52 1.22 25.76
N LEU A 207 10.96 0.03 26.05
CA LEU A 207 9.75 -0.45 25.40
C LEU A 207 8.52 0.39 25.77
N GLU A 208 8.43 0.88 27.00
CA GLU A 208 7.36 1.80 27.42
C GLU A 208 7.44 3.14 26.68
N LEU A 209 8.65 3.68 26.49
CA LEU A 209 8.86 4.90 25.70
C LEU A 209 8.48 4.71 24.23
N VAL A 210 8.82 3.57 23.62
CA VAL A 210 8.42 3.25 22.24
C VAL A 210 6.91 3.10 22.09
N ARG A 211 6.21 2.60 23.11
CA ARG A 211 4.74 2.47 23.06
C ARG A 211 4.03 3.82 23.18
N THR A 212 4.58 4.72 24.00
CA THR A 212 3.94 6.00 24.35
C THR A 212 4.34 7.14 23.42
N ARG A 213 5.56 7.12 22.87
CA ARG A 213 6.12 8.17 22.02
C ARG A 213 6.62 7.59 20.70
N ASP A 214 6.68 8.44 19.67
CA ASP A 214 7.24 8.09 18.36
C ASP A 214 8.78 8.04 18.45
N THR A 215 9.26 6.93 19.00
CA THR A 215 10.68 6.65 19.23
C THR A 215 11.04 5.27 18.70
N ALA A 216 12.29 5.11 18.30
CA ALA A 216 12.84 3.86 17.77
C ALA A 216 13.89 3.31 18.74
N PHE A 217 13.60 2.20 19.40
CA PHE A 217 14.55 1.54 20.29
C PHE A 217 15.44 0.59 19.53
N MET A 218 16.75 0.83 19.60
CA MET A 218 17.76 -0.02 18.98
C MET A 218 18.34 -0.96 20.05
N THR A 219 18.29 -2.26 19.78
CA THR A 219 18.78 -3.32 20.66
C THR A 219 19.35 -4.46 19.83
N ASP A 220 20.26 -5.22 20.41
CA ASP A 220 20.51 -6.60 20.00
C ASP A 220 19.34 -7.50 20.40
#